data_AF-G6C3X0-F1
#
_entry.id   AF-G6C3X0-F1
#
_cell.length_a   1.000
_cell.length_b   1.000
_cell.length_c   1.000
_cell.angle_alpha   90.00
_cell.angle_beta   90.00
_cell.angle_gamma   90.00
#
_symmetry.space_group_name_H-M   'P 1'
#
loop_
_entity.id
_entity.type
_entity.pdbx_description
1 polymer ?
#
loop_
_entity_poly.entity_id
_entity_poly.type
_entity_poly.pdbx_seq_one_letter_code
_entity_poly.pdbx_strand_id
1 'polypeptide(L)'
;MNKIKNLVVSASAGTGKTYRLSLEYIAALSKKPNAEAIDYKNILVMTFTRKATAEIKEGILKKLSEFIEIYDICKNSKFPVRDTISNNENLDEKKKNDYLNLIESMEKIEKDLIVEKEFLENLSNIYKDIIRNKEKLKIYTIDAFLNIIFKNIVMNLMKIKSYSLIDENENSIYYKKVLENIFTNKKLFNDFKNFFSENSEKNIDNYISIIQKLISSRWKYILSLNDNKKYIKKEKLIIDEKPVEILRGLFSYLENDVKKDLYDVLKNDCTVYIGKNIETQKELLLKNANFFFQKGTAALIYNGNKLKKATDKEYKEYIISRQEILKENLAKEIYNEVLIPYEEKIFELSLEIFRLYDMFKIKDKNFTFNDIAIYTYMAIFNKENALIDENGLTDIFFESLDMNIETIFIDEFQDTSILQWKILHEFTKIAKIVVCVGDDKQSIYGWRDGEKRLFENLKTILDAEQDTLEKSYRSDINIVLYYNELFSAISKKDNWTFNPSETHL
;
A
#
# COMPACT_ATOMS: atom_id res chain seq x y z
N MET A 1 16.65 11.77 -18.30
CA MET A 1 16.59 10.64 -19.27
C MET A 1 15.26 10.71 -20.01
N ASN A 2 15.24 10.36 -21.30
CA ASN A 2 14.00 10.40 -22.08
C ASN A 2 13.18 9.13 -21.83
N LYS A 3 12.04 9.30 -21.16
CA LYS A 3 11.05 8.26 -20.97
C LYS A 3 10.53 7.81 -22.35
N ILE A 4 10.49 6.51 -22.60
CA ILE A 4 10.03 5.93 -23.87
C ILE A 4 8.56 5.56 -23.78
N LYS A 5 8.14 4.87 -22.71
CA LYS A 5 6.78 4.33 -22.59
C LYS A 5 6.40 4.12 -21.12
N ASN A 6 5.20 4.59 -20.76
CA ASN A 6 4.48 4.19 -19.54
C ASN A 6 3.12 3.64 -19.97
N LEU A 7 2.86 2.38 -19.67
CA LEU A 7 1.62 1.71 -20.07
C LEU A 7 1.00 0.97 -18.89
N VAL A 8 -0.29 1.19 -18.67
CA VAL A 8 -1.11 0.39 -17.75
C VAL A 8 -2.11 -0.41 -18.57
N VAL A 9 -2.02 -1.74 -18.49
CA VAL A 9 -2.93 -2.66 -19.18
C VAL A 9 -3.92 -3.24 -18.17
N SER A 10 -5.19 -2.89 -18.31
CA SER A 10 -6.28 -3.54 -17.59
C SER A 10 -6.73 -4.78 -18.35
N ALA A 11 -6.68 -5.96 -17.75
CA ALA A 11 -6.88 -7.19 -18.50
C ALA A 11 -7.56 -8.27 -17.67
N SER A 12 -8.80 -8.58 -18.05
CA SER A 12 -9.62 -9.56 -17.34
C SER A 12 -9.05 -10.98 -17.39
N ALA A 13 -9.58 -11.88 -16.57
CA ALA A 13 -9.15 -13.28 -16.56
C ALA A 13 -9.31 -13.90 -17.95
N GLY A 14 -8.23 -14.47 -18.49
CA GLY A 14 -8.27 -15.17 -19.78
C GLY A 14 -8.23 -14.27 -21.01
N THR A 15 -8.01 -12.96 -20.88
CA THR A 15 -7.96 -12.03 -22.04
C THR A 15 -6.57 -11.91 -22.70
N GLY A 16 -5.64 -12.78 -22.33
CA GLY A 16 -4.31 -12.83 -22.93
C GLY A 16 -3.25 -11.96 -22.25
N LYS A 17 -3.40 -11.62 -20.95
CA LYS A 17 -2.39 -10.91 -20.13
C LYS A 17 -0.95 -11.34 -20.43
N THR A 18 -0.66 -12.62 -20.25
CA THR A 18 0.69 -13.18 -20.45
C THR A 18 1.14 -13.10 -21.91
N TYR A 19 0.22 -13.24 -22.87
CA TYR A 19 0.52 -13.08 -24.30
C TYR A 19 0.93 -11.63 -24.59
N ARG A 20 0.15 -10.66 -24.14
CA ARG A 20 0.47 -9.23 -24.29
C ARG A 20 1.79 -8.88 -23.63
N LEU A 21 2.04 -9.34 -22.40
CA LEU A 21 3.30 -9.10 -21.69
C LEU A 21 4.51 -9.67 -22.45
N SER A 22 4.37 -10.86 -23.05
CA SER A 22 5.45 -11.49 -23.82
C SER A 22 5.78 -10.69 -25.08
N LEU A 23 4.78 -10.11 -25.75
CA LEU A 23 5.00 -9.25 -26.91
C LEU A 23 5.61 -7.90 -26.52
N GLU A 24 5.16 -7.29 -25.43
CA GLU A 24 5.78 -6.06 -24.90
C GLU A 24 7.25 -6.28 -24.51
N TYR A 25 7.59 -7.46 -23.98
CA TYR A 25 8.97 -7.84 -23.72
C TYR A 25 9.80 -7.88 -25.01
N ILE A 26 9.28 -8.50 -26.07
CA ILE A 26 9.95 -8.55 -27.39
C ILE A 26 10.03 -7.14 -27.99
N ALA A 27 9.03 -6.29 -27.78
CA ALA A 27 9.02 -4.93 -28.29
C ALA A 27 10.13 -4.09 -27.64
N ALA A 28 10.40 -4.31 -26.35
CA ALA A 28 11.53 -3.68 -25.67
C ALA A 28 12.90 -4.10 -26.21
N LEU A 29 13.03 -5.32 -26.74
CA LEU A 29 14.25 -5.80 -27.41
C LEU A 29 14.44 -5.23 -28.82
N SER A 30 13.43 -4.54 -29.35
CA SER A 30 13.45 -3.98 -30.70
C SER A 30 14.12 -2.61 -30.72
N LYS A 31 14.92 -2.32 -31.75
CA LYS A 31 15.43 -0.96 -31.98
C LYS A 31 14.26 -0.07 -32.41
N LYS A 32 14.14 1.11 -31.79
CA LYS A 32 13.10 2.10 -32.11
C LYS A 32 13.71 3.25 -32.94
N PRO A 33 12.90 4.01 -33.71
CA PRO A 33 13.42 5.14 -34.49
C PRO A 33 14.22 6.15 -33.67
N ASN A 34 13.79 6.39 -32.41
CA ASN A 34 14.37 7.40 -31.52
C ASN A 34 15.02 6.80 -30.25
N ALA A 35 15.22 5.48 -30.20
CA ALA A 35 15.84 4.83 -29.04
C ALA A 35 16.55 3.53 -29.42
N GLU A 36 17.66 3.25 -28.74
CA GLU A 36 18.39 1.99 -28.87
C GLU A 36 17.56 0.81 -28.33
N ALA A 37 17.85 -0.38 -28.85
CA ALA A 37 17.28 -1.62 -28.33
C ALA A 37 17.74 -1.85 -26.89
N ILE A 38 16.84 -2.36 -26.04
CA ILE A 38 17.19 -2.68 -24.65
C ILE A 38 17.84 -4.07 -24.60
N ASP A 39 19.00 -4.19 -23.95
CA ASP A 39 19.56 -5.52 -23.66
C ASP A 39 18.59 -6.26 -22.73
N TYR A 40 18.27 -7.52 -23.05
CA TYR A 40 17.39 -8.38 -22.24
C TYR A 40 17.85 -8.48 -20.78
N LYS A 41 19.16 -8.31 -20.53
CA LYS A 41 19.78 -8.25 -19.20
C LYS A 41 19.33 -7.03 -18.39
N ASN A 42 18.81 -5.99 -19.03
CA ASN A 42 18.34 -4.75 -18.40
C ASN A 42 16.81 -4.68 -18.31
N ILE A 43 16.11 -5.77 -18.61
CA ILE A 43 14.66 -5.89 -18.49
C ILE A 43 14.31 -6.66 -17.22
N LEU A 44 13.63 -5.99 -16.28
CA LEU A 44 13.13 -6.59 -15.04
C LEU A 44 11.63 -6.90 -15.18
N VAL A 45 11.25 -8.16 -14.99
CA VAL A 45 9.86 -8.60 -14.94
C VAL A 45 9.51 -9.08 -13.54
N MET A 46 8.41 -8.59 -12.99
CA MET A 46 7.93 -8.91 -11.65
C MET A 46 6.48 -9.39 -11.69
N THR A 47 6.14 -10.31 -10.79
CA THR A 47 4.79 -10.83 -10.59
C THR A 47 4.60 -11.27 -9.14
N PHE A 48 3.41 -11.74 -8.76
CA PHE A 48 3.12 -12.09 -7.37
C PHE A 48 3.49 -13.53 -6.98
N THR A 49 3.42 -14.50 -7.90
CA THR A 49 3.61 -15.92 -7.57
C THR A 49 4.73 -16.58 -8.36
N ARG A 50 5.40 -17.58 -7.77
CA ARG A 50 6.44 -18.37 -8.46
C ARG A 50 5.90 -19.10 -9.69
N LYS A 51 4.62 -19.50 -9.65
CA LYS A 51 3.95 -20.11 -10.80
C LYS A 51 3.81 -19.11 -11.95
N ALA A 52 3.35 -17.89 -11.66
CA ALA A 52 3.28 -16.83 -12.67
C ALA A 52 4.68 -16.47 -13.21
N THR A 53 5.71 -16.47 -12.37
CA THR A 53 7.11 -16.26 -12.83
C THR A 53 7.51 -17.31 -13.87
N ALA A 54 7.19 -18.59 -13.64
CA ALA A 54 7.47 -19.67 -14.59
C ALA A 54 6.64 -19.53 -15.88
N GLU A 55 5.34 -19.25 -15.75
CA GLU A 55 4.43 -19.06 -16.90
C GLU A 55 4.87 -17.89 -17.79
N ILE A 56 5.27 -16.76 -17.21
CA ILE A 56 5.78 -15.59 -17.96
C ILE A 56 7.10 -15.95 -18.66
N LYS A 57 8.01 -16.63 -17.96
CA LYS A 57 9.29 -17.05 -18.54
C LYS A 57 9.11 -17.98 -19.72
N GLU A 58 8.25 -18.99 -19.59
CA GLU A 58 7.90 -19.91 -20.68
C GLU A 58 7.21 -19.18 -21.83
N GLY A 59 6.29 -18.25 -21.52
CA GLY A 59 5.61 -17.42 -22.51
C GLY A 59 6.57 -16.61 -23.38
N ILE A 60 7.51 -15.90 -22.76
CA ILE A 60 8.52 -15.11 -23.47
C ILE A 60 9.41 -16.01 -24.34
N LEU A 61 9.94 -17.10 -23.78
CA LEU A 61 10.81 -18.01 -24.52
C LEU A 61 10.09 -18.69 -25.69
N LYS A 62 8.82 -19.05 -25.50
CA LYS A 62 7.98 -19.62 -26.56
C LYS A 62 7.78 -18.60 -27.69
N LYS A 63 7.46 -17.35 -27.37
CA LYS A 63 7.26 -16.30 -28.38
C LYS A 63 8.54 -15.98 -29.14
N LEU A 64 9.69 -15.93 -28.47
CA LEU A 64 10.99 -15.80 -29.13
C LEU A 64 11.26 -16.99 -30.07
N SER A 65 10.94 -18.22 -29.64
CA SER A 65 11.07 -19.41 -30.49
C SER A 65 10.22 -19.33 -31.75
N GLU A 66 8.97 -18.87 -31.65
CA GLU A 66 8.07 -18.68 -32.80
C GLU A 66 8.66 -17.66 -33.81
N PHE A 67 9.22 -16.54 -33.34
CA PHE A 67 9.92 -15.58 -34.22
C PHE A 67 11.17 -16.17 -34.89
N ILE A 68 11.85 -17.11 -34.24
CA ILE A 68 13.03 -17.78 -34.82
C ILE A 68 12.63 -18.78 -35.88
N GLU A 69 11.54 -19.52 -35.68
CA GLU A 69 10.99 -20.36 -36.74
C GLU A 69 10.64 -19.51 -37.97
N ILE A 70 10.04 -18.33 -37.78
CA ILE A 70 9.79 -17.36 -38.86
C ILE A 70 11.11 -16.92 -39.52
N TYR A 71 12.14 -16.59 -38.73
CA TYR A 71 13.45 -16.21 -39.25
C TYR A 71 14.07 -17.31 -40.10
N ASP A 72 14.06 -18.56 -39.62
CA ASP A 72 14.66 -19.71 -40.30
C ASP A 72 14.00 -19.99 -41.66
N ILE A 73 12.70 -19.74 -41.77
CA ILE A 73 11.95 -19.80 -43.03
C ILE A 73 12.36 -18.65 -43.97
N CYS A 74 12.55 -17.44 -43.43
CA CYS A 74 12.71 -16.23 -44.24
C CYS A 74 14.16 -15.87 -44.59
N LYS A 75 15.15 -16.38 -43.85
CA LYS A 75 16.57 -15.93 -43.94
C LYS A 75 17.19 -16.00 -45.33
N ASN A 76 16.77 -16.97 -46.15
CA ASN A 76 17.28 -17.15 -47.52
C ASN A 76 16.33 -16.63 -48.61
N SER A 77 15.14 -16.15 -48.24
CA SER A 77 14.16 -15.63 -49.19
C SER A 77 14.58 -14.25 -49.71
N LYS A 78 14.22 -13.91 -50.94
CA LYS A 78 14.34 -12.54 -51.47
C LYS A 78 13.08 -11.71 -51.27
N PHE A 79 11.97 -12.34 -50.91
CA PHE A 79 10.69 -11.67 -50.69
C PHE A 79 10.59 -11.09 -49.27
N PRO A 80 9.68 -10.13 -49.04
CA PRO A 80 9.28 -9.70 -47.70
C PRO A 80 8.88 -10.88 -46.79
N VAL A 81 8.95 -10.67 -45.47
CA VAL A 81 8.66 -11.73 -44.46
C VAL A 81 7.24 -12.27 -44.64
N ARG A 82 6.24 -11.39 -44.74
CA ARG A 82 4.82 -11.78 -44.94
C ARG A 82 4.62 -12.62 -46.20
N ASP A 83 5.12 -12.14 -47.34
CA ASP A 83 4.99 -12.83 -48.63
C ASP A 83 5.68 -14.19 -48.60
N THR A 84 6.82 -14.29 -47.91
CA THR A 84 7.54 -15.56 -47.75
C THR A 84 6.75 -16.57 -46.93
N ILE A 85 6.05 -16.14 -45.88
CA ILE A 85 5.23 -17.01 -45.04
C ILE A 85 3.96 -17.46 -45.79
N SER A 86 3.24 -16.51 -46.40
CA SER A 86 1.99 -16.79 -47.12
C SER A 86 2.18 -17.80 -48.25
N ASN A 87 3.29 -17.67 -48.99
CA ASN A 87 3.60 -18.52 -50.15
C ASN A 87 4.43 -19.77 -49.80
N ASN A 88 4.67 -20.08 -48.52
CA ASN A 88 5.46 -21.25 -48.15
C ASN A 88 4.65 -22.55 -48.28
N GLU A 89 5.01 -23.40 -49.24
CA GLU A 89 4.33 -24.69 -49.46
C GLU A 89 4.55 -25.72 -48.34
N ASN A 90 5.62 -25.57 -47.54
CA ASN A 90 5.95 -26.51 -46.46
C ASN A 90 5.24 -26.19 -45.14
N LEU A 91 4.49 -25.08 -45.05
CA LEU A 91 3.70 -24.71 -43.88
C LEU A 91 2.24 -25.06 -44.10
N ASP A 92 1.60 -25.65 -43.10
CA ASP A 92 0.15 -25.78 -43.08
C ASP A 92 -0.54 -24.40 -42.90
N GLU A 93 -1.78 -24.28 -43.36
CA GLU A 93 -2.54 -23.03 -43.33
C GLU A 93 -2.75 -22.48 -41.91
N LYS A 94 -2.84 -23.34 -40.90
CA LYS A 94 -2.97 -22.90 -39.51
C LYS A 94 -1.68 -22.22 -39.05
N LYS A 95 -0.53 -22.83 -39.30
CA LYS A 95 0.78 -22.32 -38.93
C LYS A 95 1.14 -21.03 -39.66
N LYS A 96 0.76 -20.90 -40.94
CA LYS A 96 0.84 -19.63 -41.68
C LYS A 96 0.04 -18.53 -40.98
N ASN A 97 -1.22 -18.80 -40.67
CA ASN A 97 -2.09 -17.83 -40.00
C ASN A 97 -1.56 -17.45 -38.61
N ASP A 98 -1.07 -18.42 -37.82
CA ASP A 98 -0.49 -18.16 -36.51
C ASP A 98 0.72 -17.21 -36.60
N TYR A 99 1.60 -17.38 -37.59
CA TYR A 99 2.75 -16.50 -37.82
C TYR A 99 2.37 -15.12 -38.33
N LEU A 100 1.45 -15.04 -39.29
CA LEU A 100 0.96 -13.75 -39.79
C LEU A 100 0.25 -12.96 -38.68
N ASN A 101 -0.56 -13.62 -37.86
CA ASN A 101 -1.20 -13.02 -36.69
C ASN A 101 -0.19 -12.57 -35.63
N LEU A 102 0.89 -13.33 -35.41
CA LEU A 102 1.95 -12.94 -34.49
C LEU A 102 2.66 -11.66 -34.98
N ILE A 103 3.00 -11.60 -36.27
CA ILE A 103 3.60 -10.42 -36.89
C ILE A 103 2.66 -9.22 -36.77
N GLU A 104 1.38 -9.38 -37.12
CA GLU A 104 0.40 -8.30 -37.02
C GLU A 104 0.21 -7.83 -35.57
N SER A 105 0.18 -8.75 -34.60
CA SER A 105 0.06 -8.41 -33.18
C SER A 105 1.26 -7.61 -32.68
N MET A 106 2.46 -7.92 -33.17
CA MET A 106 3.69 -7.22 -32.82
C MET A 106 3.69 -5.77 -33.35
N GLU A 107 3.33 -5.58 -34.61
CA GLU A 107 3.24 -4.24 -35.23
C GLU A 107 2.08 -3.40 -34.67
N LYS A 108 1.02 -4.03 -34.14
CA LYS A 108 -0.04 -3.32 -33.41
C LYS A 108 0.44 -2.77 -32.06
N ILE A 109 1.32 -3.49 -31.37
CA ILE A 109 1.85 -3.09 -30.06
C ILE A 109 2.84 -1.93 -30.18
N GLU A 110 3.66 -1.96 -31.23
CA GLU A 110 4.64 -0.92 -31.52
C GLU A 110 4.42 -0.45 -32.96
N LYS A 111 3.65 0.64 -33.14
CA LYS A 111 3.18 1.11 -34.46
C LYS A 111 4.30 1.43 -35.45
N ASP A 112 5.47 1.82 -34.95
CA ASP A 112 6.64 2.16 -35.76
C ASP A 112 7.54 0.96 -36.06
N LEU A 113 7.20 -0.23 -35.53
CA LEU A 113 7.95 -1.46 -35.76
C LEU A 113 7.42 -2.15 -37.01
N ILE A 114 8.33 -2.51 -37.91
CA ILE A 114 8.05 -3.37 -39.06
C ILE A 114 8.82 -4.68 -38.86
N VAL A 115 8.13 -5.82 -38.94
CA VAL A 115 8.78 -7.12 -38.75
C VAL A 115 9.52 -7.54 -40.02
N GLU A 116 10.75 -7.08 -40.14
CA GLU A 116 11.66 -7.39 -41.24
C GLU A 116 12.76 -8.39 -40.85
N LYS A 117 13.54 -8.83 -41.85
CA LYS A 117 14.60 -9.84 -41.64
C LYS A 117 15.67 -9.39 -40.66
N GLU A 118 16.06 -8.12 -40.69
CA GLU A 118 17.05 -7.56 -39.75
C GLU A 118 16.56 -7.66 -38.30
N PHE A 119 15.29 -7.33 -38.06
CA PHE A 119 14.66 -7.47 -36.75
C PHE A 119 14.65 -8.94 -36.28
N LEU A 120 14.25 -9.85 -37.15
CA LEU A 120 14.22 -11.29 -36.87
C LEU A 120 15.61 -11.88 -36.60
N GLU A 121 16.62 -11.43 -37.36
CA GLU A 121 18.02 -11.83 -37.16
C GLU A 121 18.53 -11.37 -35.78
N ASN A 122 18.27 -10.12 -35.41
CA ASN A 122 18.60 -9.59 -34.10
C ASN A 122 17.94 -10.38 -32.97
N LEU A 123 16.65 -10.69 -33.08
CA LEU A 123 15.95 -11.55 -32.11
C LEU A 123 16.55 -12.96 -32.04
N SER A 124 16.95 -13.55 -33.17
CA SER A 124 17.62 -14.85 -33.21
C SER A 124 18.92 -14.85 -32.43
N ASN A 125 19.72 -13.79 -32.56
CA ASN A 125 20.97 -13.62 -31.83
C ASN A 125 20.72 -13.44 -30.33
N ILE A 126 19.75 -12.62 -29.94
CA ILE A 126 19.36 -12.41 -28.54
C ILE A 126 18.88 -13.72 -27.91
N TYR A 127 18.01 -14.48 -28.59
CA TYR A 127 17.53 -15.76 -28.07
C TYR A 127 18.66 -16.76 -27.86
N LYS A 128 19.62 -16.86 -28.78
CA LYS A 128 20.81 -17.71 -28.61
C LYS A 128 21.61 -17.29 -27.38
N ASP A 129 21.76 -16.00 -27.11
CA ASP A 129 22.43 -15.49 -25.91
C ASP A 129 21.63 -15.82 -24.64
N ILE A 130 20.31 -15.65 -24.66
CA ILE A 130 19.41 -16.02 -23.55
C ILE A 130 19.52 -17.51 -23.22
N ILE A 131 19.52 -18.39 -24.22
CA ILE A 131 19.62 -19.84 -24.00
C ILE A 131 20.96 -20.23 -23.38
N ARG A 132 22.05 -19.52 -23.71
CA ARG A 132 23.38 -19.70 -23.12
C ARG A 132 23.51 -19.10 -21.72
N ASN A 133 22.77 -18.02 -21.43
CA ASN A 133 22.85 -17.26 -20.19
C ASN A 133 21.46 -17.09 -19.54
N LYS A 134 20.75 -18.21 -19.30
CA LYS A 134 19.35 -18.20 -18.83
C LYS A 134 19.18 -17.55 -17.45
N GLU A 135 20.25 -17.51 -16.67
CA GLU A 135 20.34 -16.88 -15.35
C GLU A 135 20.28 -15.36 -15.41
N LYS A 136 20.64 -14.75 -16.54
CA LYS A 136 20.59 -13.28 -16.73
C LYS A 136 19.17 -12.77 -17.03
N LEU A 137 18.21 -13.67 -17.25
CA LEU A 137 16.80 -13.32 -17.45
C LEU A 137 16.17 -12.93 -16.10
N LYS A 138 15.95 -11.63 -15.89
CA LYS A 138 15.48 -11.07 -14.62
C LYS A 138 13.95 -11.14 -14.51
N ILE A 139 13.42 -12.34 -14.25
CA ILE A 139 11.99 -12.57 -13.98
C ILE A 139 11.84 -13.11 -12.56
N TYR A 140 11.18 -12.35 -11.69
CA TYR A 140 11.09 -12.66 -10.26
C TYR A 140 9.66 -12.49 -9.74
N THR A 141 9.37 -13.07 -8.57
CA THR A 141 8.28 -12.52 -7.76
C THR A 141 8.74 -11.19 -7.16
N ILE A 142 7.82 -10.29 -6.83
CA ILE A 142 8.14 -9.03 -6.13
C ILE A 142 8.93 -9.32 -4.85
N ASP A 143 8.48 -10.28 -4.04
CA ASP A 143 9.17 -10.71 -2.82
C ASP A 143 10.60 -11.22 -3.11
N ALA A 144 10.81 -11.97 -4.19
CA ALA A 144 12.13 -12.47 -4.56
C ALA A 144 13.05 -11.34 -5.02
N PHE A 145 12.54 -10.33 -5.72
CA PHE A 145 13.31 -9.16 -6.12
C PHE A 145 13.70 -8.30 -4.90
N LEU A 146 12.76 -8.02 -3.99
CA LEU A 146 13.10 -7.33 -2.73
C LEU A 146 14.12 -8.11 -1.91
N ASN A 147 14.06 -9.45 -1.94
CA ASN A 147 15.05 -10.30 -1.29
C ASN A 147 16.44 -10.21 -1.94
N ILE A 148 16.54 -9.95 -3.26
CA ILE A 148 17.82 -9.65 -3.93
C ILE A 148 18.38 -8.32 -3.43
N ILE A 149 17.55 -7.27 -3.38
CA ILE A 149 17.95 -5.96 -2.84
C ILE A 149 18.41 -6.10 -1.38
N PHE A 150 17.64 -6.81 -0.56
CA PHE A 150 17.99 -7.06 0.83
C PHE A 150 19.34 -7.76 0.98
N LYS A 151 19.60 -8.81 0.17
CA LYS A 151 20.87 -9.54 0.20
C LYS A 151 22.07 -8.69 -0.20
N ASN A 152 21.93 -7.88 -1.25
CA ASN A 152 23.05 -7.13 -1.81
C ASN A 152 23.32 -5.82 -1.07
N ILE A 153 22.29 -5.22 -0.49
CA ILE A 153 22.40 -3.90 0.14
C ILE A 153 22.20 -4.00 1.65
N VAL A 154 21.04 -4.47 2.09
CA VAL A 154 20.65 -4.42 3.51
C VAL A 154 21.57 -5.30 4.37
N MET A 155 21.91 -6.50 3.93
CA MET A 155 22.80 -7.39 4.68
C MET A 155 24.17 -6.78 4.92
N ASN A 156 24.71 -6.06 3.94
CA ASN A 156 25.99 -5.36 4.04
C ASN A 156 25.91 -4.22 5.06
N LEU A 157 24.85 -3.41 5.01
CA LEU A 157 24.60 -2.33 5.97
C LEU A 157 24.41 -2.87 7.40
N MET A 158 23.71 -3.98 7.56
CA MET A 158 23.48 -4.65 8.85
C MET A 158 24.67 -5.49 9.34
N LYS A 159 25.70 -5.70 8.51
CA LYS A 159 26.87 -6.55 8.78
C LYS A 159 26.49 -8.02 9.08
N ILE A 160 25.50 -8.55 8.36
CA ILE A 160 25.08 -9.96 8.46
C ILE A 160 25.53 -10.76 7.24
N LYS A 161 26.01 -11.99 7.46
CA LYS A 161 26.53 -12.87 6.38
C LYS A 161 25.49 -13.84 5.82
N SER A 162 24.50 -14.20 6.62
CA SER A 162 23.44 -15.14 6.26
C SER A 162 22.21 -14.87 7.14
N TYR A 163 21.06 -15.34 6.68
CA TYR A 163 19.80 -15.28 7.40
C TYR A 163 18.88 -16.42 6.96
N SER A 164 17.82 -16.66 7.74
CA SER A 164 16.75 -17.60 7.40
C SER A 164 15.44 -16.86 7.18
N LEU A 165 14.64 -17.36 6.22
CA LEU A 165 13.27 -16.92 6.02
C LEU A 165 12.35 -17.71 6.95
N ILE A 166 11.47 -17.02 7.67
CA ILE A 166 10.48 -17.62 8.58
C ILE A 166 9.06 -17.18 8.23
N ASP A 167 8.07 -17.99 8.61
CA ASP A 167 6.66 -17.64 8.48
C ASP A 167 6.11 -16.87 9.69
N GLU A 168 4.84 -16.45 9.64
CA GLU A 168 4.23 -15.70 10.75
C GLU A 168 4.02 -16.52 12.04
N ASN A 169 3.89 -17.85 11.93
CA ASN A 169 3.75 -18.71 13.11
C ASN A 169 5.08 -18.76 13.87
N GLU A 170 6.19 -18.96 13.15
CA GLU A 170 7.54 -18.87 13.69
C GLU A 170 7.86 -17.47 14.21
N ASN A 171 7.37 -16.42 13.52
CA ASN A 171 7.60 -15.03 13.89
C ASN A 171 6.98 -14.67 15.25
N SER A 172 5.98 -15.40 15.72
CA SER A 172 5.31 -15.18 17.01
C SER A 172 6.26 -15.17 18.22
N ILE A 173 7.40 -15.86 18.12
CA ILE A 173 8.44 -15.88 19.16
C ILE A 173 9.02 -14.48 19.38
N TYR A 174 9.14 -13.66 18.34
CA TYR A 174 9.69 -12.32 18.44
C TYR A 174 8.76 -11.36 19.19
N TYR A 175 7.44 -11.51 19.03
CA TYR A 175 6.47 -10.74 19.81
C TYR A 175 6.59 -11.05 21.31
N LYS A 176 6.82 -12.32 21.66
CA LYS A 176 7.08 -12.75 23.05
C LYS A 176 8.38 -12.16 23.59
N LYS A 177 9.48 -12.21 22.83
CA LYS A 177 10.77 -11.60 23.22
C LYS A 177 10.66 -10.10 23.49
N VAL A 178 9.90 -9.38 22.65
CA VAL A 178 9.64 -7.94 22.87
C VAL A 178 8.89 -7.73 24.19
N LEU A 179 7.83 -8.50 24.43
CA LEU A 179 7.05 -8.40 25.67
C LEU A 179 7.89 -8.71 26.92
N GLU A 180 8.70 -9.77 26.88
CA GLU A 180 9.62 -10.13 27.97
C GLU A 180 10.62 -9.01 28.26
N ASN A 181 11.13 -8.33 27.22
CA ASN A 181 12.05 -7.21 27.40
C ASN A 181 11.37 -5.99 28.02
N ILE A 182 10.14 -5.69 27.62
CA ILE A 182 9.32 -4.63 28.22
C ILE A 182 9.12 -4.90 29.72
N PHE A 183 8.80 -6.14 30.11
CA PHE A 183 8.59 -6.50 31.51
C PHE A 183 9.85 -6.49 32.38
N THR A 184 11.01 -6.77 31.79
CA THR A 184 12.29 -6.79 32.53
C THR A 184 12.89 -5.41 32.73
N ASN A 185 12.55 -4.44 31.88
CA ASN A 185 13.00 -3.06 32.03
C ASN A 185 11.99 -2.23 32.84
N LYS A 186 12.34 -1.87 34.07
CA LYS A 186 11.45 -1.13 34.99
C LYS A 186 10.87 0.16 34.42
N LYS A 187 11.64 0.92 33.63
CA LYS A 187 11.18 2.18 33.04
C LYS A 187 10.12 1.88 31.98
N LEU A 188 10.48 1.06 30.99
CA LEU A 188 9.58 0.62 29.93
C LEU A 188 8.31 -0.02 30.51
N PHE A 189 8.44 -0.91 31.49
CA PHE A 189 7.30 -1.53 32.13
C PHE A 189 6.34 -0.49 32.73
N ASN A 190 6.85 0.55 33.40
CA ASN A 190 5.99 1.59 33.96
C ASN A 190 5.31 2.41 32.85
N ASP A 191 6.03 2.76 31.79
CA ASP A 191 5.49 3.51 30.65
C ASP A 191 4.37 2.71 29.96
N PHE A 192 4.61 1.41 29.72
CA PHE A 192 3.66 0.44 29.19
C PHE A 192 2.47 0.23 30.13
N LYS A 193 2.73 -0.04 31.41
CA LYS A 193 1.68 -0.33 32.40
C LYS A 193 0.72 0.84 32.52
N ASN A 194 1.22 2.07 32.63
CA ASN A 194 0.38 3.26 32.72
C ASN A 194 -0.50 3.39 31.47
N PHE A 195 0.07 3.18 30.29
CA PHE A 195 -0.68 3.20 29.03
C PHE A 195 -1.82 2.17 29.00
N PHE A 196 -1.58 0.94 29.45
CA PHE A 196 -2.60 -0.12 29.38
C PHE A 196 -3.57 -0.14 30.55
N SER A 197 -3.15 0.28 31.76
CA SER A 197 -4.05 0.39 32.91
C SER A 197 -5.11 1.47 32.72
N GLU A 198 -4.79 2.53 31.96
CA GLU A 198 -5.71 3.58 31.55
C GLU A 198 -6.72 3.12 30.48
N ASN A 199 -6.46 2.00 29.77
CA ASN A 199 -7.26 1.55 28.61
C ASN A 199 -8.01 0.22 28.81
N SER A 200 -8.23 -0.21 30.06
CA SER A 200 -9.21 -1.25 30.40
C SER A 200 -9.06 -2.64 29.76
N GLU A 201 -7.85 -3.04 29.33
CA GLU A 201 -7.59 -4.42 28.88
C GLU A 201 -6.60 -5.13 29.81
N LYS A 202 -7.11 -6.03 30.64
CA LYS A 202 -6.36 -6.75 31.69
C LYS A 202 -5.98 -8.20 31.28
N ASN A 203 -5.79 -8.50 29.99
CA ASN A 203 -5.40 -9.84 29.54
C ASN A 203 -3.99 -9.84 28.93
N ILE A 204 -3.15 -10.80 29.33
CA ILE A 204 -1.77 -10.93 28.86
C ILE A 204 -1.69 -11.29 27.37
N ASP A 205 -2.63 -12.09 26.88
CA ASP A 205 -2.74 -12.45 25.46
C ASP A 205 -3.10 -11.23 24.60
N ASN A 206 -3.75 -10.22 25.19
CA ASN A 206 -4.01 -8.96 24.51
C ASN A 206 -2.71 -8.19 24.26
N TYR A 207 -1.71 -8.22 25.17
CA TYR A 207 -0.45 -7.50 24.93
C TYR A 207 0.33 -8.05 23.74
N ILE A 208 0.42 -9.37 23.60
CA ILE A 208 1.07 -10.00 22.44
C ILE A 208 0.31 -9.63 21.16
N SER A 209 -1.02 -9.72 21.17
CA SER A 209 -1.83 -9.31 20.02
C SER A 209 -1.63 -7.84 19.66
N ILE A 210 -1.51 -6.96 20.64
CA ILE A 210 -1.27 -5.53 20.43
C ILE A 210 0.12 -5.30 19.84
N ILE A 211 1.16 -5.94 20.39
CA ILE A 211 2.52 -5.89 19.83
C ILE A 211 2.53 -6.39 18.38
N GLN A 212 1.87 -7.51 18.09
CA GLN A 212 1.73 -8.04 16.74
C GLN A 212 1.00 -7.06 15.81
N LYS A 213 -0.11 -6.45 16.25
CA LYS A 213 -0.86 -5.45 15.46
C LYS A 213 -0.03 -4.20 15.18
N LEU A 214 0.75 -3.74 16.16
CA LEU A 214 1.65 -2.61 16.01
C LEU A 214 2.76 -2.93 14.99
N ILE A 215 3.41 -4.08 15.11
CA ILE A 215 4.49 -4.51 14.21
C ILE A 215 3.96 -4.73 12.78
N SER A 216 2.83 -5.42 12.62
CA SER A 216 2.20 -5.59 11.30
C SER A 216 1.76 -4.27 10.67
N SER A 217 1.32 -3.30 11.49
CA SER A 217 0.97 -1.96 11.03
C SER A 217 2.17 -1.00 10.89
N ARG A 218 3.40 -1.47 11.12
CA ARG A 218 4.60 -0.63 11.12
C ARG A 218 4.82 0.13 9.82
N TRP A 219 4.46 -0.45 8.69
CA TRP A 219 4.57 0.23 7.40
C TRP A 219 3.77 1.55 7.37
N LYS A 220 2.63 1.63 8.07
CA LYS A 220 1.83 2.86 8.20
C LYS A 220 2.60 3.93 8.97
N TYR A 221 3.30 3.54 10.04
CA TYR A 221 4.15 4.45 10.81
C TYR A 221 5.30 4.96 9.94
N ILE A 222 5.99 4.06 9.24
CA ILE A 222 7.10 4.42 8.37
C ILE A 222 6.66 5.44 7.31
N LEU A 223 5.58 5.15 6.57
CA LEU A 223 5.12 6.02 5.48
C LEU A 223 4.46 7.32 5.97
N SER A 224 3.79 7.30 7.12
CA SER A 224 3.09 8.50 7.63
C SER A 224 4.02 9.44 8.40
N LEU A 225 5.03 8.91 9.10
CA LEU A 225 5.83 9.66 10.07
C LEU A 225 7.22 10.02 9.55
N ASN A 226 7.86 9.19 8.71
CA ASN A 226 9.17 9.55 8.14
C ASN A 226 9.05 10.70 7.14
N ASP A 227 7.96 10.75 6.38
CA ASP A 227 7.74 11.78 5.36
C ASP A 227 7.10 13.06 5.94
N ASN A 228 6.45 12.99 7.12
CA ASN A 228 5.76 14.14 7.72
C ASN A 228 5.84 14.15 9.26
N LYS A 229 6.91 14.74 9.80
CA LYS A 229 7.07 14.98 11.25
C LYS A 229 5.95 15.84 11.87
N LYS A 230 5.17 16.56 11.05
CA LYS A 230 4.01 17.36 11.47
C LYS A 230 2.91 16.52 12.14
N TYR A 231 2.79 15.22 11.80
CA TYR A 231 1.79 14.34 12.42
C TYR A 231 2.19 13.85 13.82
N ILE A 232 3.45 14.01 14.21
CA ILE A 232 3.94 13.59 15.54
C ILE A 232 3.62 14.65 16.60
N LYS A 233 3.61 15.95 16.24
CA LYS A 233 3.32 17.05 17.16
C LYS A 233 2.07 17.79 16.72
N LYS A 234 0.96 17.49 17.38
CA LYS A 234 -0.31 18.18 17.15
C LYS A 234 -0.30 19.55 17.84
N GLU A 235 -0.79 20.55 17.13
CA GLU A 235 -0.99 21.88 17.69
C GLU A 235 -2.15 21.85 18.69
N LYS A 236 -1.97 22.50 19.83
CA LYS A 236 -3.03 22.67 20.82
C LYS A 236 -4.11 23.59 20.26
N LEU A 237 -5.36 23.22 20.47
CA LEU A 237 -6.52 24.07 20.16
C LEU A 237 -6.56 25.25 21.13
N ILE A 238 -6.89 26.43 20.61
CA ILE A 238 -7.03 27.65 21.42
C ILE A 238 -8.29 27.55 22.26
N ILE A 239 -8.16 27.79 23.56
CA ILE A 239 -9.28 27.78 24.52
C ILE A 239 -9.47 29.22 25.00
N ASP A 240 -10.54 29.87 24.52
CA ASP A 240 -10.81 31.27 24.80
C ASP A 240 -11.31 31.49 26.24
N GLU A 241 -12.04 30.53 26.78
CA GLU A 241 -12.54 30.55 28.15
C GLU A 241 -12.41 29.15 28.77
N LYS A 242 -11.82 29.04 29.96
CA LYS A 242 -11.53 27.73 30.54
C LYS A 242 -12.83 27.02 30.93
N PRO A 243 -12.99 25.72 30.64
CA PRO A 243 -14.18 24.94 31.02
C PRO A 243 -14.55 25.05 32.51
N VAL A 244 -13.56 25.05 33.39
CA VAL A 244 -13.78 25.22 34.84
C VAL A 244 -14.36 26.59 35.20
N GLU A 245 -13.99 27.65 34.47
CA GLU A 245 -14.51 29.01 34.68
C GLU A 245 -15.96 29.10 34.16
N ILE A 246 -16.25 28.51 33.01
CA ILE A 246 -17.61 28.42 32.47
C ILE A 246 -18.54 27.66 33.43
N LEU A 247 -18.08 26.53 33.96
CA LEU A 247 -18.84 25.73 34.93
C LEU A 247 -19.14 26.54 36.20
N ARG A 248 -18.15 27.22 36.75
CA ARG A 248 -18.32 28.10 37.93
C ARG A 248 -19.26 29.26 37.64
N GLY A 249 -19.15 29.87 36.46
CA GLY A 249 -20.05 30.93 36.02
C GLY A 249 -21.50 30.44 35.94
N LEU A 250 -21.71 29.22 35.43
CA LEU A 250 -23.03 28.57 35.41
C LEU A 250 -23.58 28.32 36.82
N PHE A 251 -22.75 27.89 37.77
CA PHE A 251 -23.17 27.69 39.16
C PHE A 251 -23.49 29.02 39.85
N SER A 252 -22.65 30.04 39.69
CA SER A 252 -22.88 31.38 40.21
C SER A 252 -24.18 31.98 39.67
N TYR A 253 -24.47 31.81 38.38
CA TYR A 253 -25.71 32.27 37.77
C TYR A 253 -26.96 31.58 38.35
N LEU A 254 -26.87 30.28 38.60
CA LEU A 254 -27.96 29.52 39.23
C LEU A 254 -28.24 29.98 40.67
N GLU A 255 -27.21 30.27 41.45
CA GLU A 255 -27.34 30.74 42.84
C GLU A 255 -27.79 32.20 42.94
N ASN A 256 -27.18 33.10 42.16
CA ASN A 256 -27.32 34.54 42.34
C ASN A 256 -28.46 35.13 41.49
N ASP A 257 -28.52 34.78 40.21
CA ASP A 257 -29.49 35.34 39.27
C ASP A 257 -30.80 34.56 39.28
N VAL A 258 -30.73 33.23 39.22
CA VAL A 258 -31.91 32.35 39.24
C VAL A 258 -32.41 32.10 40.67
N LYS A 259 -31.58 32.38 41.69
CA LYS A 259 -31.91 32.24 43.12
C LYS A 259 -32.35 30.83 43.50
N LYS A 260 -31.59 29.83 43.04
CA LYS A 260 -31.83 28.42 43.30
C LYS A 260 -30.67 27.79 44.05
N ASP A 261 -31.01 26.89 44.97
CA ASP A 261 -30.02 26.01 45.59
C ASP A 261 -29.44 25.04 44.54
N LEU A 262 -28.11 24.95 44.48
CA LEU A 262 -27.41 24.10 43.50
C LEU A 262 -27.70 22.61 43.71
N TYR A 263 -27.81 22.14 44.95
CA TYR A 263 -28.11 20.73 45.23
C TYR A 263 -29.52 20.34 44.76
N ASP A 264 -30.44 21.30 44.68
CA ASP A 264 -31.80 21.07 44.22
C ASP A 264 -31.96 21.07 42.70
N VAL A 265 -31.09 21.81 41.99
CA VAL A 265 -31.26 22.11 40.56
C VAL A 265 -30.22 21.43 39.68
N LEU A 266 -29.01 21.16 40.17
CA LEU A 266 -28.01 20.41 39.41
C LEU A 266 -28.37 18.93 39.33
N LYS A 267 -27.87 18.26 38.30
CA LYS A 267 -27.90 16.79 38.28
C LYS A 267 -26.90 16.20 39.26
N ASN A 268 -27.15 14.97 39.70
CA ASN A 268 -26.27 14.23 40.61
C ASN A 268 -24.81 14.17 40.10
N ASP A 269 -24.61 13.98 38.79
CA ASP A 269 -23.27 13.96 38.18
C ASP A 269 -22.56 15.33 38.25
N CYS A 270 -23.31 16.42 38.48
CA CYS A 270 -22.82 17.79 38.58
C CYS A 270 -22.71 18.30 40.03
N THR A 271 -23.31 17.64 41.03
CA THR A 271 -23.18 18.06 42.43
C THR A 271 -21.79 17.79 43.00
N VAL A 272 -21.06 16.83 42.42
CA VAL A 272 -19.68 16.47 42.83
C VAL A 272 -18.67 17.62 42.67
N TYR A 273 -18.99 18.63 41.86
CA TYR A 273 -18.15 19.80 41.64
C TYR A 273 -18.37 20.90 42.70
N ILE A 274 -19.46 20.87 43.47
CA ILE A 274 -19.77 21.92 44.45
C ILE A 274 -18.72 21.96 45.56
N GLY A 275 -18.28 23.17 45.95
CA GLY A 275 -17.33 23.38 47.05
C GLY A 275 -15.89 22.91 46.79
N LYS A 276 -15.58 22.45 45.57
CA LYS A 276 -14.23 22.03 45.16
C LYS A 276 -13.41 23.23 44.67
N ASN A 277 -12.09 23.18 44.87
CA ASN A 277 -11.17 24.18 44.31
C ASN A 277 -11.06 24.06 42.77
N ILE A 278 -10.40 25.03 42.12
CA ILE A 278 -10.33 25.11 40.65
C ILE A 278 -9.65 23.86 40.06
N GLU A 279 -8.51 23.46 40.65
CA GLU A 279 -7.72 22.32 40.15
C GLU A 279 -8.50 21.01 40.24
N THR A 280 -9.12 20.74 41.39
CA THR A 280 -9.94 19.54 41.59
C THR A 280 -11.16 19.52 40.65
N GLN A 281 -11.78 20.67 40.38
CA GLN A 281 -12.90 20.71 39.41
C GLN A 281 -12.43 20.46 37.99
N LYS A 282 -11.26 20.99 37.61
CA LYS A 282 -10.65 20.73 36.29
C LYS A 282 -10.36 19.23 36.12
N GLU A 283 -9.74 18.59 37.10
CA GLU A 283 -9.46 17.15 37.06
C GLU A 283 -10.75 16.32 36.94
N LEU A 284 -11.78 16.68 37.72
CA LEU A 284 -13.09 16.02 37.65
C LEU A 284 -13.77 16.22 36.29
N LEU A 285 -13.66 17.41 35.69
CA LEU A 285 -14.24 17.72 34.37
C LEU A 285 -13.63 16.83 33.29
N LEU A 286 -12.31 16.67 33.30
CA LEU A 286 -11.62 15.77 32.36
C LEU A 286 -12.00 14.30 32.60
N LYS A 287 -12.04 13.85 33.86
CA LYS A 287 -12.36 12.47 34.22
C LYS A 287 -13.80 12.08 33.88
N ASN A 288 -14.74 13.00 34.06
CA ASN A 288 -16.17 12.77 33.85
C ASN A 288 -16.67 13.37 32.52
N ALA A 289 -15.76 13.75 31.63
CA ALA A 289 -16.03 14.39 30.34
C ALA A 289 -17.17 13.73 29.54
N ASN A 290 -17.20 12.39 29.52
CA ASN A 290 -18.19 11.60 28.79
C ASN A 290 -19.64 12.00 29.11
N PHE A 291 -19.93 12.42 30.35
CA PHE A 291 -21.26 12.88 30.75
C PHE A 291 -21.73 14.09 29.91
N PHE A 292 -20.84 15.05 29.66
CA PHE A 292 -21.17 16.29 28.96
C PHE A 292 -21.42 16.11 27.46
N PHE A 293 -20.98 14.99 26.88
CA PHE A 293 -21.15 14.65 25.46
C PHE A 293 -22.32 13.68 25.20
N GLN A 294 -23.07 13.29 26.24
CA GLN A 294 -24.25 12.44 26.08
C GLN A 294 -25.37 13.17 25.31
N LYS A 295 -26.20 12.43 24.58
CA LYS A 295 -27.31 13.02 23.81
C LYS A 295 -28.51 13.34 24.70
N GLY A 296 -29.28 14.36 24.30
CA GLY A 296 -30.56 14.71 24.91
C GLY A 296 -30.43 15.37 26.28
N THR A 297 -31.44 15.21 27.13
CA THR A 297 -31.46 15.80 28.47
C THR A 297 -30.36 15.26 29.37
N ALA A 298 -29.76 14.11 29.05
CA ALA A 298 -28.69 13.46 29.81
C ALA A 298 -27.46 14.36 30.02
N ALA A 299 -27.05 15.13 29.01
CA ALA A 299 -25.90 16.03 29.12
C ALA A 299 -26.20 17.36 29.83
N LEU A 300 -27.46 17.70 30.14
CA LEU A 300 -27.78 18.95 30.84
C LEU A 300 -27.16 18.97 32.23
N ILE A 301 -26.51 20.09 32.58
CA ILE A 301 -25.92 20.27 33.92
C ILE A 301 -26.99 20.38 35.02
N TYR A 302 -28.22 20.72 34.63
CA TYR A 302 -29.35 20.94 35.52
C TYR A 302 -30.49 19.94 35.26
N ASN A 303 -31.33 19.77 36.28
CA ASN A 303 -32.55 18.99 36.23
C ASN A 303 -33.68 19.84 35.63
N GLY A 304 -34.05 19.56 34.38
CA GLY A 304 -35.10 20.26 33.64
C GLY A 304 -36.47 20.28 34.32
N ASN A 305 -36.72 19.42 35.32
CA ASN A 305 -37.98 19.42 36.05
C ASN A 305 -38.10 20.55 37.10
N LYS A 306 -36.99 21.15 37.51
CA LYS A 306 -36.93 22.14 38.61
C LYS A 306 -36.97 23.60 38.11
N LEU A 307 -36.84 23.79 36.79
CA LEU A 307 -37.01 25.06 36.08
C LEU A 307 -38.16 24.87 35.07
N LYS A 308 -39.42 24.98 35.49
CA LYS A 308 -40.60 24.75 34.60
C LYS A 308 -41.47 25.98 34.39
N LYS A 309 -41.23 27.10 35.08
CA LYS A 309 -42.11 28.27 34.95
C LYS A 309 -41.88 28.94 33.60
N ALA A 310 -42.94 29.53 33.04
CA ALA A 310 -42.86 30.30 31.79
C ALA A 310 -41.92 31.51 31.91
N THR A 311 -41.76 32.04 33.12
CA THR A 311 -40.81 33.10 33.50
C THR A 311 -39.35 32.67 33.43
N ASP A 312 -39.06 31.37 33.33
CA ASP A 312 -37.69 30.84 33.39
C ASP A 312 -37.06 30.67 31.99
N LYS A 313 -37.73 31.14 30.93
CA LYS A 313 -37.34 30.88 29.54
C LYS A 313 -35.96 31.48 29.21
N GLU A 314 -35.74 32.75 29.55
CA GLU A 314 -34.47 33.46 29.30
C GLU A 314 -33.31 32.83 30.08
N TYR A 315 -33.54 32.45 31.34
CA TYR A 315 -32.54 31.75 32.16
C TYR A 315 -32.11 30.42 31.52
N LYS A 316 -33.06 29.65 30.98
CA LYS A 316 -32.77 28.39 30.29
C LYS A 316 -31.98 28.61 29.01
N GLU A 317 -32.36 29.59 28.21
CA GLU A 317 -31.65 29.92 26.96
C GLU A 317 -30.19 30.31 27.25
N TYR A 318 -29.96 31.13 28.27
CA TYR A 318 -28.61 31.47 28.72
C TYR A 318 -27.83 30.23 29.18
N ILE A 319 -28.40 29.41 30.08
CA ILE A 319 -27.75 28.20 30.60
C ILE A 319 -27.41 27.24 29.47
N ILE A 320 -28.32 27.03 28.52
CA ILE A 320 -28.09 26.18 27.35
C ILE A 320 -26.94 26.73 26.51
N SER A 321 -26.93 28.04 26.19
CA SER A 321 -25.85 28.63 25.39
C SER A 321 -24.49 28.50 26.07
N ARG A 322 -24.42 28.77 27.38
CA ARG A 322 -23.19 28.64 28.18
C ARG A 322 -22.76 27.19 28.32
N GLN A 323 -23.70 26.26 28.37
CA GLN A 323 -23.41 24.84 28.38
C GLN A 323 -22.85 24.35 27.03
N GLU A 324 -23.32 24.87 25.90
CA GLU A 324 -22.71 24.56 24.59
C GLU A 324 -21.28 25.09 24.50
N ILE A 325 -21.02 26.31 24.99
CA ILE A 325 -19.66 26.86 25.10
C ILE A 325 -18.79 25.99 26.03
N LEU A 326 -19.34 25.51 27.15
CA LEU A 326 -18.66 24.58 28.05
C LEU A 326 -18.26 23.30 27.30
N LYS A 327 -19.18 22.68 26.54
CA LYS A 327 -18.91 21.45 25.80
C LYS A 327 -17.82 21.65 24.76
N GLU A 328 -17.89 22.73 24.00
CA GLU A 328 -16.90 23.04 22.97
C GLU A 328 -15.51 23.22 23.58
N ASN A 329 -15.38 24.07 24.60
CA ASN A 329 -14.09 24.32 25.24
C ASN A 329 -13.60 23.12 26.05
N LEU A 330 -14.50 22.31 26.62
CA LEU A 330 -14.13 21.05 27.27
C LEU A 330 -13.59 20.04 26.25
N ALA A 331 -14.18 19.95 25.06
CA ALA A 331 -13.66 19.11 23.99
C ALA A 331 -12.25 19.55 23.56
N LYS A 332 -12.01 20.86 23.46
CA LYS A 332 -10.68 21.41 23.19
C LYS A 332 -9.68 21.10 24.31
N GLU A 333 -10.10 21.22 25.57
CA GLU A 333 -9.24 20.89 26.73
C GLU A 333 -8.91 19.40 26.79
N ILE A 334 -9.87 18.52 26.53
CA ILE A 334 -9.65 17.06 26.42
C ILE A 334 -8.70 16.74 25.27
N TYR A 335 -8.91 17.34 24.10
CA TYR A 335 -8.01 17.15 22.96
C TYR A 335 -6.57 17.54 23.35
N ASN A 336 -6.38 18.71 23.97
CA ASN A 336 -5.07 19.22 24.34
C ASN A 336 -4.36 18.45 25.47
N GLU A 337 -5.11 18.07 26.51
CA GLU A 337 -4.53 17.57 27.77
C GLU A 337 -4.64 16.05 27.90
N VAL A 338 -5.50 15.40 27.12
CA VAL A 338 -5.70 13.94 27.14
C VAL A 338 -5.31 13.31 25.81
N LEU A 339 -5.91 13.74 24.69
CA LEU A 339 -5.73 13.06 23.41
C LEU A 339 -4.32 13.24 22.83
N ILE A 340 -3.78 14.46 22.83
CA ILE A 340 -2.43 14.73 22.31
C ILE A 340 -1.37 13.93 23.10
N PRO A 341 -1.27 14.02 24.46
CA PRO A 341 -0.28 13.25 25.20
C PRO A 341 -0.46 11.74 25.08
N TYR A 342 -1.71 11.28 24.97
CA TYR A 342 -2.02 9.87 24.78
C TYR A 342 -1.45 9.34 23.45
N GLU A 343 -1.69 10.06 22.36
CA GLU A 343 -1.21 9.69 21.03
C GLU A 343 0.31 9.79 20.93
N GLU A 344 0.93 10.84 21.48
CA GLU A 344 2.39 10.96 21.58
C GLU A 344 2.99 9.73 22.29
N LYS A 345 2.38 9.31 23.39
CA LYS A 345 2.80 8.11 24.13
C LYS A 345 2.62 6.82 23.32
N ILE A 346 1.57 6.68 22.51
CA ILE A 346 1.42 5.54 21.58
C ILE A 346 2.59 5.49 20.60
N PHE A 347 2.94 6.63 20.01
CA PHE A 347 4.04 6.72 19.05
C PHE A 347 5.37 6.33 19.71
N GLU A 348 5.67 6.88 20.88
CA GLU A 348 6.88 6.55 21.64
C GLU A 348 6.98 5.06 21.96
N LEU A 349 5.90 4.47 22.48
CA LEU A 349 5.84 3.04 22.81
C LEU A 349 5.99 2.16 21.55
N SER A 350 5.36 2.56 20.44
CA SER A 350 5.44 1.83 19.18
C SER A 350 6.85 1.84 18.60
N LEU A 351 7.53 3.00 18.64
CA LEU A 351 8.91 3.12 18.19
C LEU A 351 9.85 2.23 19.00
N GLU A 352 9.66 2.17 20.31
CA GLU A 352 10.46 1.31 21.17
C GLU A 352 10.18 -0.18 20.94
N ILE A 353 8.91 -0.57 20.68
CA ILE A 353 8.56 -1.93 20.23
C ILE A 353 9.29 -2.28 18.94
N PHE A 354 9.27 -1.39 17.94
CA PHE A 354 9.95 -1.62 16.67
C PHE A 354 11.46 -1.78 16.86
N ARG A 355 12.06 -0.94 17.71
CA ARG A 355 13.49 -1.02 18.05
C ARG A 355 13.85 -2.36 18.69
N LEU A 356 13.06 -2.82 19.66
CA LEU A 356 13.27 -4.11 20.31
C LEU A 356 13.08 -5.28 19.34
N TYR A 357 12.04 -5.21 18.51
CA TYR A 357 11.77 -6.21 17.48
C TYR A 357 12.94 -6.30 16.51
N ASP A 358 13.42 -5.17 15.97
CA ASP A 358 14.57 -5.12 15.07
C ASP A 358 15.83 -5.71 15.70
N MET A 359 16.11 -5.33 16.95
CA MET A 359 17.25 -5.86 17.69
C MET A 359 17.22 -7.39 17.75
N PHE A 360 16.07 -8.00 18.05
CA PHE A 360 15.94 -9.45 18.10
C PHE A 360 16.05 -10.09 16.71
N LYS A 361 15.43 -9.51 15.69
CA LYS A 361 15.44 -10.03 14.31
C LYS A 361 16.84 -9.98 13.71
N ILE A 362 17.58 -8.89 13.90
CA ILE A 362 18.97 -8.75 13.45
C ILE A 362 19.90 -9.69 14.23
N LYS A 363 19.71 -9.82 15.55
CA LYS A 363 20.51 -10.71 16.39
C LYS A 363 20.37 -12.17 15.95
N ASP A 364 19.13 -12.63 15.77
CA ASP A 364 18.83 -14.02 15.45
C ASP A 364 18.94 -14.32 13.94
N LYS A 365 18.90 -13.28 13.09
CA LYS A 365 18.99 -13.35 11.63
C LYS A 365 17.87 -14.18 11.00
N ASN A 366 16.65 -14.04 11.53
CA ASN A 366 15.45 -14.65 10.96
C ASN A 366 14.49 -13.56 10.54
N PHE A 367 14.06 -13.57 9.28
CA PHE A 367 13.25 -12.51 8.69
C PHE A 367 12.03 -13.11 7.96
N THR A 368 10.90 -12.42 8.07
CA THR A 368 9.72 -12.67 7.23
C THR A 368 9.86 -11.91 5.90
N PHE A 369 8.95 -12.15 4.95
CA PHE A 369 8.89 -11.34 3.73
C PHE A 369 8.56 -9.87 4.03
N ASN A 370 7.71 -9.61 5.03
CA ASN A 370 7.39 -8.24 5.46
C ASN A 370 8.61 -7.54 6.06
N ASP A 371 9.41 -8.25 6.85
CA ASP A 371 10.68 -7.72 7.37
C ASP A 371 11.61 -7.30 6.25
N ILE A 372 11.78 -8.16 5.23
CA ILE A 372 12.62 -7.85 4.07
C ILE A 372 12.16 -6.57 3.39
N ALA A 373 10.85 -6.41 3.16
CA ALA A 373 10.32 -5.19 2.56
C ALA A 373 10.57 -3.95 3.45
N ILE A 374 10.32 -4.06 4.76
CA ILE A 374 10.52 -2.97 5.73
C ILE A 374 11.99 -2.54 5.80
N TYR A 375 12.91 -3.49 5.97
CA TYR A 375 14.33 -3.17 6.07
C TYR A 375 14.90 -2.67 4.74
N THR A 376 14.41 -3.19 3.61
CA THR A 376 14.78 -2.68 2.29
C THR A 376 14.33 -1.24 2.12
N TYR A 377 13.09 -0.91 2.48
CA TYR A 377 12.61 0.46 2.49
C TYR A 377 13.48 1.34 3.39
N MET A 378 13.69 0.94 4.64
CA MET A 378 14.48 1.72 5.60
C MET A 378 15.91 1.95 5.12
N ALA A 379 16.52 0.98 4.44
CA ALA A 379 17.85 1.13 3.87
C ALA A 379 17.86 2.14 2.72
N ILE A 380 16.96 1.98 1.72
CA ILE A 380 16.91 2.86 0.54
C ILE A 380 16.62 4.30 0.94
N PHE A 381 15.61 4.52 1.78
CA PHE A 381 15.12 5.86 2.11
C PHE A 381 15.84 6.51 3.30
N ASN A 382 16.82 5.85 3.91
CA ASN A 382 17.71 6.51 4.87
C ASN A 382 18.76 7.33 4.11
N LYS A 383 18.69 8.65 4.25
CA LYS A 383 19.59 9.63 3.63
C LYS A 383 21.07 9.37 3.91
N GLU A 384 21.41 8.75 5.05
CA GLU A 384 22.79 8.42 5.42
C GLU A 384 23.41 7.34 4.52
N ASN A 385 22.58 6.52 3.85
CA ASN A 385 23.06 5.43 3.00
C ASN A 385 23.37 5.88 1.56
N ALA A 386 23.00 7.11 1.16
CA ALA A 386 23.21 7.66 -0.18
C ALA A 386 22.68 6.77 -1.35
N LEU A 387 21.65 5.97 -1.09
CA LEU A 387 21.01 5.08 -2.09
C LEU A 387 19.91 5.77 -2.90
N ILE A 388 19.40 6.89 -2.39
CA ILE A 388 18.38 7.71 -3.04
C ILE A 388 18.69 9.19 -2.80
N ASP A 389 18.46 10.02 -3.81
CA ASP A 389 18.56 11.48 -3.75
C ASP A 389 17.31 12.16 -4.35
N GLU A 390 17.39 13.46 -4.63
CA GLU A 390 16.29 14.23 -5.22
C GLU A 390 15.92 13.81 -6.65
N ASN A 391 16.83 13.15 -7.36
CA ASN A 391 16.66 12.65 -8.73
C ASN A 391 16.25 11.17 -8.78
N GLY A 392 16.26 10.46 -7.65
CA GLY A 392 15.82 9.08 -7.52
C GLY A 392 16.92 8.15 -7.00
N LEU A 393 16.89 6.89 -7.43
CA LEU A 393 17.91 5.90 -7.05
C LEU A 393 19.28 6.30 -7.62
N THR A 394 20.32 6.25 -6.80
CA THR A 394 21.67 6.69 -7.15
C THR A 394 22.47 5.60 -7.88
N ASP A 395 23.58 5.98 -8.53
CA ASP A 395 24.50 5.00 -9.13
C ASP A 395 25.04 4.00 -8.11
N ILE A 396 25.30 4.45 -6.87
CA ILE A 396 25.73 3.61 -5.74
C ILE A 396 24.72 2.48 -5.50
N PHE A 397 23.42 2.76 -5.63
CA PHE A 397 22.38 1.74 -5.48
C PHE A 397 22.50 0.66 -6.56
N PHE A 398 22.66 1.04 -7.82
CA PHE A 398 22.76 0.10 -8.94
C PHE A 398 24.08 -0.69 -8.94
N GLU A 399 25.18 -0.04 -8.56
CA GLU A 399 26.48 -0.70 -8.34
C GLU A 399 26.38 -1.73 -7.21
N SER A 400 25.72 -1.38 -6.10
CA SER A 400 25.52 -2.30 -4.97
C SER A 400 24.62 -3.48 -5.34
N LEU A 401 23.63 -3.25 -6.21
CA LEU A 401 22.71 -4.27 -6.67
C LEU A 401 23.31 -5.18 -7.77
N ASP A 402 24.38 -4.73 -8.43
CA ASP A 402 24.98 -5.32 -9.64
C ASP A 402 23.93 -5.56 -10.75
N MET A 403 23.06 -4.57 -10.95
CA MET A 403 21.97 -4.66 -11.91
C MET A 403 21.70 -3.30 -12.56
N ASN A 404 21.75 -3.26 -13.89
CA ASN A 404 21.12 -2.19 -14.66
C ASN A 404 19.65 -2.55 -14.94
N ILE A 405 18.78 -1.54 -14.89
CA ILE A 405 17.34 -1.68 -15.15
C ILE A 405 16.91 -0.52 -16.04
N GLU A 406 16.56 -0.84 -17.28
CA GLU A 406 16.05 0.13 -18.25
C GLU A 406 14.57 -0.09 -18.55
N THR A 407 14.07 -1.30 -18.34
CA THR A 407 12.68 -1.67 -18.58
C THR A 407 12.11 -2.42 -17.40
N ILE A 408 10.89 -2.08 -17.00
CA ILE A 408 10.17 -2.72 -15.90
C ILE A 408 8.82 -3.22 -16.39
N PHE A 409 8.56 -4.49 -16.14
CA PHE A 409 7.29 -5.15 -16.34
C PHE A 409 6.74 -5.60 -14.99
N ILE A 410 5.52 -5.23 -14.64
CA ILE A 410 4.86 -5.69 -13.40
C ILE A 410 3.52 -6.33 -13.78
N ASP A 411 3.39 -7.63 -13.56
CA ASP A 411 2.16 -8.39 -13.73
C ASP A 411 1.44 -8.60 -12.40
N GLU A 412 0.14 -8.86 -12.46
CA GLU A 412 -0.77 -8.97 -11.29
C GLU A 412 -0.62 -7.79 -10.31
N PHE A 413 -0.54 -6.57 -10.86
CA PHE A 413 -0.25 -5.36 -10.08
C PHE A 413 -1.23 -5.13 -8.93
N GLN A 414 -2.50 -5.51 -9.09
CA GLN A 414 -3.56 -5.31 -8.09
C GLN A 414 -3.29 -5.96 -6.71
N ASP A 415 -2.32 -6.86 -6.63
CA ASP A 415 -1.93 -7.56 -5.41
C ASP A 415 -0.64 -6.99 -4.77
N THR A 416 -0.10 -5.90 -5.34
CA THR A 416 1.07 -5.21 -4.80
C THR A 416 0.70 -4.41 -3.55
N SER A 417 1.52 -4.51 -2.49
CA SER A 417 1.31 -3.71 -1.28
C SER A 417 1.86 -2.28 -1.43
N ILE A 418 1.37 -1.35 -0.60
CA ILE A 418 1.81 0.05 -0.61
C ILE A 418 3.33 0.16 -0.36
N LEU A 419 3.87 -0.64 0.56
CA LEU A 419 5.30 -0.63 0.87
C LEU A 419 6.14 -1.15 -0.28
N GLN A 420 5.72 -2.27 -0.91
CA GLN A 420 6.37 -2.80 -2.11
C GLN A 420 6.34 -1.76 -3.22
N TRP A 421 5.18 -1.16 -3.49
CA TRP A 421 5.03 -0.13 -4.51
C TRP A 421 5.91 1.09 -4.25
N LYS A 422 6.01 1.55 -3.00
CA LYS A 422 6.90 2.68 -2.65
C LYS A 422 8.35 2.43 -3.04
N ILE A 423 8.85 1.20 -2.90
CA ILE A 423 10.19 0.81 -3.36
C ILE A 423 10.22 0.74 -4.89
N LEU A 424 9.30 -0.01 -5.50
CA LEU A 424 9.29 -0.26 -6.95
C LEU A 424 9.07 1.02 -7.77
N HIS A 425 8.29 1.96 -7.25
CA HIS A 425 8.01 3.24 -7.89
C HIS A 425 9.29 4.04 -8.17
N GLU A 426 10.30 3.97 -7.31
CA GLU A 426 11.58 4.66 -7.56
C GLU A 426 12.32 4.08 -8.77
N PHE A 427 12.20 2.77 -9.02
CA PHE A 427 12.71 2.17 -10.25
C PHE A 427 11.91 2.62 -11.48
N THR A 428 10.59 2.82 -11.34
CA THR A 428 9.76 3.28 -12.47
C THR A 428 10.10 4.69 -12.93
N LYS A 429 10.65 5.56 -12.06
CA LYS A 429 11.05 6.92 -12.43
C LYS A 429 12.24 6.95 -13.38
N ILE A 430 13.19 6.03 -13.19
CA ILE A 430 14.42 5.95 -13.99
C ILE A 430 14.30 5.04 -15.22
N ALA A 431 13.40 4.06 -15.18
CA ALA A 431 13.23 3.11 -16.29
C ALA A 431 12.72 3.84 -17.54
N LYS A 432 13.26 3.51 -18.71
CA LYS A 432 12.82 4.03 -20.01
C LYS A 432 11.44 3.52 -20.36
N ILE A 433 11.16 2.24 -20.07
CA ILE A 433 9.89 1.57 -20.36
C ILE A 433 9.31 1.00 -19.06
N VAL A 434 8.05 1.32 -18.76
CA VAL A 434 7.30 0.73 -17.65
C VAL A 434 5.97 0.22 -18.19
N VAL A 435 5.70 -1.06 -17.98
CA VAL A 435 4.42 -1.66 -18.32
C VAL A 435 3.88 -2.41 -17.11
N CYS A 436 2.72 -1.98 -16.62
CA CYS A 436 2.02 -2.62 -15.52
C CYS A 436 0.74 -3.27 -16.03
N VAL A 437 0.52 -4.54 -15.68
CA VAL A 437 -0.64 -5.33 -16.09
C VAL A 437 -1.38 -5.77 -14.83
N GLY A 438 -2.70 -5.68 -14.84
CA GLY A 438 -3.51 -6.10 -13.71
C GLY A 438 -5.00 -6.19 -14.02
N ASP A 439 -5.74 -6.73 -13.07
CA ASP A 439 -7.21 -6.75 -13.05
C ASP A 439 -7.71 -6.45 -11.65
N ASP A 440 -8.39 -5.33 -11.50
CA ASP A 440 -8.92 -4.89 -10.22
C ASP A 440 -9.99 -5.86 -9.68
N LYS A 441 -10.67 -6.60 -10.57
CA LYS A 441 -11.64 -7.66 -10.23
C LYS A 441 -10.99 -8.91 -9.62
N GLN A 442 -9.68 -9.09 -9.79
CA GLN A 442 -8.92 -10.24 -9.29
C GLN A 442 -8.12 -9.94 -8.03
N SER A 443 -8.26 -8.74 -7.44
CA SER A 443 -7.56 -8.38 -6.20
C SER A 443 -8.13 -9.17 -5.01
N ILE A 444 -7.39 -10.20 -4.59
CA ILE A 444 -7.80 -11.11 -3.49
C ILE A 444 -6.74 -11.24 -2.39
N TYR A 445 -5.58 -10.60 -2.55
CA TYR A 445 -4.48 -10.65 -1.58
C TYR A 445 -4.49 -9.50 -0.57
N GLY A 446 -5.65 -8.92 -0.26
CA GLY A 446 -5.80 -7.86 0.76
C GLY A 446 -5.34 -8.28 2.17
N TRP A 447 -5.40 -9.57 2.49
CA TRP A 447 -4.85 -10.12 3.75
C TRP A 447 -3.31 -10.12 3.80
N ARG A 448 -2.63 -9.90 2.66
CA ARG A 448 -1.18 -9.63 2.53
C ARG A 448 -0.89 -8.16 2.18
N ASP A 449 -1.78 -7.25 2.58
CA ASP A 449 -1.69 -5.81 2.32
C ASP A 449 -1.73 -5.41 0.83
N GLY A 450 -2.21 -6.27 -0.07
CA GLY A 450 -2.47 -5.89 -1.47
C GLY A 450 -3.50 -4.76 -1.54
N GLU A 451 -3.18 -3.67 -2.24
CA GLU A 451 -4.00 -2.45 -2.28
C GLU A 451 -4.59 -2.20 -3.67
N LYS A 452 -5.85 -2.59 -3.85
CA LYS A 452 -6.60 -2.41 -5.10
C LYS A 452 -6.57 -0.97 -5.61
N ARG A 453 -6.68 0.02 -4.70
CA ARG A 453 -6.70 1.44 -5.07
C ARG A 453 -5.40 1.90 -5.72
N LEU A 454 -4.27 1.23 -5.49
CA LEU A 454 -3.03 1.53 -6.20
C LEU A 454 -3.20 1.27 -7.70
N PHE A 455 -3.82 0.15 -8.08
CA PHE A 455 -4.05 -0.16 -9.49
C PHE A 455 -5.08 0.79 -10.13
N GLU A 456 -6.18 1.08 -9.43
CA GLU A 456 -7.22 2.01 -9.90
C GLU A 456 -6.66 3.41 -10.22
N ASN A 457 -5.64 3.85 -9.46
CA ASN A 457 -5.01 5.15 -9.64
C ASN A 457 -3.67 5.09 -10.40
N LEU A 458 -3.23 3.91 -10.83
CA LEU A 458 -1.86 3.69 -11.33
C LEU A 458 -1.56 4.52 -12.58
N LYS A 459 -2.56 4.68 -13.45
CA LYS A 459 -2.47 5.54 -14.63
C LYS A 459 -2.04 6.95 -14.27
N THR A 460 -2.70 7.54 -13.28
CA THR A 460 -2.42 8.90 -12.80
C THR A 460 -1.08 8.95 -12.07
N ILE A 461 -0.76 7.93 -11.27
CA ILE A 461 0.51 7.85 -10.52
C ILE A 461 1.71 7.82 -11.47
N LEU A 462 1.60 7.08 -12.58
CA LEU A 462 2.68 6.90 -13.54
C LEU A 462 2.65 7.89 -14.72
N ASP A 463 1.62 8.73 -14.85
CA ASP A 463 1.34 9.49 -16.09
C ASP A 463 1.44 8.57 -17.33
N ALA A 464 0.62 7.51 -17.30
CA ALA A 464 0.70 6.40 -18.25
C ALA A 464 -0.44 6.41 -19.28
N GLU A 465 -0.16 5.86 -20.46
CA GLU A 465 -1.20 5.40 -21.37
C GLU A 465 -1.97 4.23 -20.74
N GLN A 466 -3.24 4.09 -21.11
CA GLN A 466 -4.09 3.01 -20.61
C GLN A 466 -4.62 2.19 -21.78
N ASP A 467 -4.45 0.87 -21.70
CA ASP A 467 -4.98 -0.10 -22.64
C ASP A 467 -5.85 -1.13 -21.90
N THR A 468 -6.85 -1.70 -22.57
CA THR A 468 -7.78 -2.67 -21.97
C THR A 468 -7.92 -3.91 -22.85
N LEU A 469 -7.73 -5.08 -22.24
CA LEU A 469 -7.96 -6.37 -22.88
C LEU A 469 -9.32 -6.93 -22.43
N GLU A 470 -10.34 -6.74 -23.27
CA GLU A 470 -11.74 -7.07 -22.96
C GLU A 470 -12.11 -8.50 -23.35
N LYS A 471 -11.51 -9.03 -24.43
CA LYS A 471 -11.90 -10.30 -25.04
C LYS A 471 -11.29 -11.51 -24.37
N SER A 472 -12.12 -12.43 -23.85
CA SER A 472 -11.68 -13.69 -23.23
C SER A 472 -11.45 -14.78 -24.27
N TYR A 473 -10.33 -15.49 -24.13
CA TYR A 473 -9.93 -16.63 -24.99
C TYR A 473 -9.85 -17.96 -24.21
N ARG A 474 -10.14 -17.93 -22.90
CA ARG A 474 -9.95 -19.09 -22.01
C ARG A 474 -11.20 -19.94 -21.82
N SER A 475 -12.37 -19.33 -21.86
CA SER A 475 -13.63 -19.95 -21.44
C SER A 475 -14.67 -19.93 -22.55
N ASP A 476 -15.54 -20.93 -22.54
CA ASP A 476 -16.71 -21.01 -23.42
C ASP A 476 -17.62 -19.79 -23.24
N ILE A 477 -18.28 -19.38 -24.33
CA ILE A 477 -19.17 -18.22 -24.37
C ILE A 477 -20.23 -18.27 -23.27
N ASN A 478 -20.79 -19.45 -22.96
CA ASN A 478 -21.84 -19.58 -21.95
C ASN A 478 -21.33 -19.28 -20.54
N ILE A 479 -20.07 -19.61 -20.24
CA ILE A 479 -19.46 -19.34 -18.93
C ILE A 479 -19.25 -17.83 -18.76
N VAL A 480 -18.72 -17.16 -19.79
CA VAL A 480 -18.45 -15.72 -19.75
C VAL A 480 -19.75 -14.93 -19.65
N LEU A 481 -20.77 -15.31 -20.41
CA LEU A 481 -22.10 -14.67 -20.37
C LEU A 481 -22.75 -14.81 -19.00
N TYR A 482 -22.75 -16.01 -18.40
CA TYR A 482 -23.29 -16.23 -17.05
C TYR A 482 -22.57 -15.36 -16.01
N TYR A 483 -21.24 -15.31 -16.07
CA TYR A 483 -20.45 -14.48 -15.14
C TYR A 483 -20.77 -12.99 -15.31
N ASN A 484 -20.83 -12.50 -16.56
CA ASN A 484 -21.19 -11.12 -16.85
C ASN A 484 -22.58 -10.76 -16.32
N GLU A 485 -23.57 -11.64 -16.49
CA GLU A 485 -24.93 -11.44 -15.96
C GLU A 485 -24.93 -11.36 -14.43
N LEU A 486 -24.30 -12.34 -13.76
CA LEU A 486 -24.23 -12.41 -12.30
C LEU A 486 -23.59 -11.17 -11.69
N PHE A 487 -22.40 -10.77 -12.15
CA PHE A 487 -21.67 -9.64 -11.58
C PHE A 487 -22.27 -8.29 -12.00
N SER A 488 -22.94 -8.20 -13.16
CA SER A 488 -23.73 -7.02 -13.51
C SER A 488 -24.92 -6.85 -12.57
N ALA A 489 -25.58 -7.94 -12.13
CA ALA A 489 -26.66 -7.86 -11.15
C ALA A 489 -26.15 -7.42 -9.76
N ILE A 490 -25.01 -7.94 -9.32
CA ILE A 490 -24.37 -7.57 -8.04
C ILE A 490 -23.92 -6.09 -8.06
N SER A 491 -23.31 -5.64 -9.16
CA SER A 491 -22.80 -4.27 -9.31
C SER A 491 -23.87 -3.20 -9.05
N LYS A 492 -25.10 -3.45 -9.52
CA LYS A 492 -26.28 -2.58 -9.32
C LYS A 492 -26.72 -2.49 -7.86
N LYS A 493 -26.44 -3.53 -7.06
CA LYS A 493 -26.85 -3.60 -5.65
C LYS A 493 -25.84 -2.93 -4.73
N ASP A 494 -24.55 -3.17 -4.97
CA ASP A 494 -23.47 -2.78 -4.05
C ASP A 494 -22.70 -1.52 -4.51
N ASN A 495 -23.23 -0.81 -5.51
CA ASN A 495 -22.65 0.43 -6.08
C ASN A 495 -21.17 0.27 -6.48
N TRP A 496 -20.82 -0.91 -6.98
CA TRP A 496 -19.51 -1.27 -7.50
C TRP A 496 -19.52 -1.16 -9.03
N THR A 497 -18.45 -0.66 -9.64
CA THR A 497 -18.34 -0.56 -11.11
C THR A 497 -17.81 -1.88 -11.66
N PHE A 498 -18.64 -2.62 -12.38
CA PHE A 498 -18.25 -3.86 -13.07
C PHE A 498 -18.23 -3.66 -14.58
N ASN A 499 -17.09 -3.96 -15.20
CA ASN A 499 -16.94 -3.97 -16.66
C ASN A 499 -16.99 -5.43 -17.17
N PRO A 500 -18.01 -5.81 -17.96
CA PRO A 500 -18.15 -7.14 -18.55
C PRO A 500 -17.00 -7.49 -19.50
N SER A 501 -16.66 -8.78 -19.60
CA SER A 501 -15.68 -9.27 -20.58
C SER A 501 -16.36 -9.60 -21.91
N GLU A 502 -15.71 -9.31 -23.03
CA GLU A 502 -16.16 -9.75 -24.35
C GLU A 502 -15.83 -11.22 -24.60
N THR A 503 -16.58 -11.87 -25.49
CA THR A 503 -16.39 -13.28 -25.85
C THR A 503 -15.85 -13.44 -27.26
N HIS A 504 -14.97 -14.42 -27.46
CA HIS A 504 -14.64 -14.88 -28.81
C HIS A 504 -15.78 -15.75 -29.37
N LEU A 505 -16.16 -15.51 -30.63
CA LEU A 505 -17.10 -16.35 -31.39
C LEU A 505 -16.48 -17.69 -31.79
#